data_AF-A0A7J4MAU5-F1
#
_entry.id   AF-A0A7J4MAU5-F1
#
_cell.length_a   1.000
_cell.length_b   1.000
_cell.length_c   1.000
_cell.angle_alpha   90.00
_cell.angle_beta   90.00
_cell.angle_gamma   90.00
#
_symmetry.space_group_name_H-M   'P 1'
#
loop_
_entity.id
_entity.type
_entity.pdbx_description
1 polymer ?
#
loop_
_entity_poly.entity_id
_entity_poly.type
_entity_poly.pdbx_seq_one_letter_code
_entity_poly.pdbx_strand_id
1 'polypeptide(L)'
;MATWERDRSVSQSGSMLFLMAWSPLFWVVLLAEARFTYPDEFTFGLVGLGAVMTGYPLFLLSESRPFVQQHARLGMGALAVLCAMALLGLPVWSIGVGGMAVWLASSRLIHGALSVPRWRTSEPFDASNLGSEWHRQEGLSKRFFREVLGTRGLLSMGEGGPYLDVIGPGNSDLTPVDFGLDEDEEG
;
A
#
# COMPACT_ATOMS: atom_id res chain seq x y z
N MET A 1 17.17 22.23 -12.09
CA MET A 1 17.00 22.04 -10.64
C MET A 1 15.59 21.52 -10.41
N ALA A 2 15.41 20.23 -10.13
CA ALA A 2 14.08 19.68 -9.92
C ALA A 2 13.59 20.08 -8.53
N THR A 3 12.56 20.92 -8.45
CA THR A 3 11.99 21.29 -7.16
C THR A 3 11.25 20.09 -6.54
N TRP A 4 11.75 19.62 -5.38
CA TRP A 4 11.15 18.51 -4.64
C TRP A 4 10.29 19.02 -3.50
N GLU A 5 9.04 18.59 -3.47
CA GLU A 5 8.12 18.85 -2.37
C GLU A 5 7.87 17.57 -1.58
N ARG A 6 7.91 17.66 -0.25
CA ARG A 6 7.43 16.57 0.60
C ARG A 6 5.95 16.39 0.32
N ASP A 7 5.60 15.22 -0.19
CA ASP A 7 4.23 14.89 -0.52
C ASP A 7 3.44 14.67 0.77
N ARG A 8 2.82 15.76 1.23
CA ARG A 8 1.88 15.77 2.35
C ARG A 8 0.45 15.53 1.89
N SER A 9 0.22 15.29 0.59
CA SER A 9 -1.08 14.98 0.03
C SER A 9 -1.53 13.55 0.36
N VAL A 10 -1.32 13.14 1.61
CA VAL A 10 -2.06 12.04 2.19
C VAL A 10 -3.49 12.50 2.54
N SER A 11 -4.13 13.29 1.67
CA SER A 11 -5.52 13.74 1.83
C SER A 11 -6.51 12.57 1.82
N GLN A 12 -6.07 11.39 1.35
CA GLN A 12 -6.84 10.15 1.40
C GLN A 12 -6.47 9.22 2.58
N SER A 13 -5.50 9.55 3.44
CA SER A 13 -5.18 8.71 4.61
C SER A 13 -6.38 8.54 5.53
N GLY A 14 -7.05 9.66 5.84
CA GLY A 14 -8.23 9.65 6.70
C GLY A 14 -9.39 8.85 6.10
N SER A 15 -9.64 8.97 4.79
CA SER A 15 -10.74 8.25 4.12
C SER A 15 -10.45 6.76 3.96
N MET A 16 -9.19 6.36 3.70
CA MET A 16 -8.79 4.96 3.64
C MET A 16 -8.89 4.27 5.02
N LEU A 17 -8.44 4.95 6.08
CA LEU A 17 -8.50 4.43 7.45
C LEU A 17 -9.95 4.32 7.95
N PHE A 18 -10.83 5.22 7.52
CA PHE A 18 -12.25 5.17 7.88
C PHE A 18 -12.92 3.88 7.39
N LEU A 19 -12.77 3.53 6.10
CA LEU A 19 -13.34 2.29 5.55
C LEU A 19 -12.75 1.05 6.25
N MET A 20 -11.45 1.07 6.49
CA MET A 20 -10.74 -0.02 7.16
C MET A 20 -11.21 -0.25 8.61
N ALA A 21 -11.66 0.80 9.32
CA ALA A 21 -12.12 0.70 10.69
C ALA A 21 -13.43 -0.07 10.85
N TRP A 22 -14.28 -0.10 9.82
CA TRP A 22 -15.55 -0.85 9.83
C TRP A 22 -15.38 -2.31 9.44
N SER A 23 -14.37 -2.63 8.62
CA SER A 23 -14.10 -4.00 8.17
C SER A 23 -14.07 -5.08 9.27
N PRO A 24 -13.37 -4.89 10.43
CA PRO A 24 -13.29 -5.92 11.46
C PRO A 24 -14.64 -6.24 12.11
N LEU A 25 -15.58 -5.29 12.13
CA LEU A 25 -16.92 -5.54 12.67
C LEU A 25 -17.65 -6.62 11.87
N PHE A 26 -17.56 -6.58 10.54
CA PHE A 26 -18.19 -7.60 9.69
C PHE A 26 -17.60 -8.99 9.91
N TRP A 27 -16.27 -9.08 10.05
CA TRP A 27 -15.60 -10.36 10.33
C TRP A 27 -15.92 -10.89 11.73
N VAL A 28 -16.00 -10.02 12.74
CA VAL A 28 -16.38 -10.40 14.11
C VAL A 28 -17.83 -10.86 14.19
N VAL A 29 -18.75 -10.24 13.43
CA VAL A 29 -20.14 -10.71 13.35
C VAL A 29 -20.20 -12.12 12.77
N LEU A 30 -19.41 -12.42 11.74
CA LEU A 30 -19.31 -13.79 11.20
C LEU A 30 -18.74 -14.78 12.23
N LEU A 31 -17.81 -14.36 13.09
CA LEU A 31 -17.33 -15.22 14.19
C LEU A 31 -18.40 -15.49 15.26
N ALA A 32 -19.31 -14.53 15.47
CA ALA A 32 -20.42 -14.68 16.41
C ALA A 32 -21.52 -15.63 15.89
N GLU A 33 -21.53 -15.93 14.58
CA GLU A 33 -22.49 -16.85 13.95
C GLU A 33 -22.48 -18.25 14.59
N ALA A 34 -21.35 -18.67 15.15
CA ALA A 34 -21.23 -19.90 15.95
C ALA A 34 -22.24 -20.00 17.12
N ARG A 35 -22.90 -18.88 17.49
CA ARG A 35 -23.96 -18.83 18.51
C ARG A 35 -25.35 -18.46 18.00
N PHE A 36 -25.48 -17.89 16.80
CA PHE A 36 -26.73 -17.23 16.35
C PHE A 36 -27.27 -17.70 15.00
N THR A 37 -26.56 -18.57 14.26
CA THR A 37 -26.96 -19.17 12.97
C THR A 37 -27.64 -18.19 12.01
N TYR A 38 -26.87 -17.55 11.14
CA TYR A 38 -27.40 -16.56 10.21
C TYR A 38 -27.91 -17.18 8.90
N PRO A 39 -28.89 -16.56 8.22
CA PRO A 39 -29.24 -16.92 6.85
C PRO A 39 -28.05 -16.71 5.91
N ASP A 40 -27.92 -17.56 4.89
CA ASP A 40 -26.80 -17.50 3.92
C ASP A 40 -26.67 -16.12 3.25
N GLU A 41 -27.79 -15.48 2.90
CA GLU A 41 -27.81 -14.14 2.30
C GLU A 41 -27.16 -13.08 3.19
N PHE A 42 -27.37 -13.18 4.50
CA PHE A 42 -26.79 -12.27 5.48
C PHE A 42 -25.27 -12.50 5.60
N THR A 43 -24.84 -13.76 5.63
CA THR A 43 -23.43 -14.15 5.62
C THR A 43 -22.71 -13.61 4.38
N PHE A 44 -23.30 -13.78 3.18
CA PHE A 44 -22.73 -13.24 1.95
C PHE A 44 -22.64 -11.71 1.97
N GLY A 45 -23.66 -11.03 2.49
CA GLY A 45 -23.64 -9.58 2.66
C GLY A 45 -22.48 -9.11 3.55
N LEU A 46 -22.26 -9.79 4.68
CA LEU A 46 -21.16 -9.47 5.60
C LEU A 46 -19.78 -9.73 4.98
N VAL A 47 -19.60 -10.88 4.30
CA VAL A 47 -18.34 -11.20 3.60
C VAL A 47 -18.06 -10.16 2.53
N GLY A 48 -19.06 -9.80 1.72
CA GLY A 48 -18.92 -8.78 0.68
C GLY A 48 -18.54 -7.41 1.24
N LEU A 49 -19.22 -6.96 2.30
CA LEU A 49 -18.88 -5.69 2.97
C LEU A 49 -17.48 -5.72 3.59
N GLY A 50 -17.12 -6.79 4.30
CA GLY A 50 -15.79 -6.96 4.86
C GLY A 50 -14.70 -6.89 3.80
N ALA A 51 -14.92 -7.57 2.66
CA ALA A 51 -13.99 -7.60 1.54
C ALA A 51 -13.88 -6.25 0.83
N VAL A 52 -14.98 -5.54 0.58
CA VAL A 52 -14.94 -4.20 -0.04
C VAL A 52 -14.23 -3.20 0.87
N MET A 53 -14.55 -3.22 2.17
CA MET A 53 -13.99 -2.28 3.15
C MET A 53 -12.48 -2.49 3.39
N THR A 54 -11.97 -3.71 3.27
CA THR A 54 -10.51 -3.99 3.29
C THR A 54 -9.88 -3.80 1.91
N GLY A 55 -10.56 -4.22 0.85
CA GLY A 55 -10.04 -4.30 -0.51
C GLY A 55 -9.87 -2.93 -1.17
N TYR A 56 -10.77 -1.99 -0.92
CA TYR A 56 -10.68 -0.65 -1.52
C TYR A 56 -9.41 0.11 -1.10
N PRO A 57 -9.03 0.19 0.20
CA PRO A 57 -7.74 0.74 0.61
C PRO A 57 -6.53 0.03 -0.02
N LEU A 58 -6.57 -1.31 -0.11
CA LEU A 58 -5.48 -2.08 -0.75
C LEU A 58 -5.36 -1.76 -2.24
N PHE A 59 -6.49 -1.63 -2.94
CA PHE A 59 -6.52 -1.24 -4.34
C PHE A 59 -5.85 0.13 -4.54
N LEU A 60 -6.25 1.14 -3.77
CA LEU A 60 -5.67 2.48 -3.87
C LEU A 60 -4.17 2.49 -3.56
N LEU A 61 -3.71 1.72 -2.58
CA LEU A 61 -2.27 1.56 -2.31
C LEU A 61 -1.54 0.85 -3.45
N SER A 62 -2.17 -0.15 -4.07
CA SER A 62 -1.57 -0.89 -5.17
C SER A 62 -1.30 -0.04 -6.42
N GLU A 63 -2.07 1.04 -6.58
CA GLU A 63 -1.88 2.03 -7.64
C GLU A 63 -0.87 3.10 -7.23
N SER A 64 -1.01 3.62 -6.01
CA SER A 64 -0.30 4.84 -5.60
C SER A 64 1.08 4.61 -4.99
N ARG A 65 1.38 3.42 -4.47
CA ARG A 65 2.58 3.13 -3.67
C ARG A 65 3.36 1.91 -4.18
N PRO A 66 4.42 2.13 -4.98
CA PRO A 66 5.23 1.06 -5.57
C PRO A 66 5.78 0.04 -4.58
N PHE A 67 6.27 0.47 -3.41
CA PHE A 67 6.85 -0.44 -2.41
C PHE A 67 5.87 -1.46 -1.83
N VAL A 68 4.58 -1.11 -1.76
CA VAL A 68 3.56 -1.98 -1.20
C VAL A 68 2.65 -2.59 -2.27
N GLN A 69 2.90 -2.31 -3.55
CA GLN A 69 2.06 -2.74 -4.65
C GLN A 69 1.87 -4.26 -4.71
N GLN A 70 2.95 -5.03 -4.58
CA GLN A 70 2.88 -6.49 -4.60
C GLN A 70 2.11 -7.03 -3.38
N HIS A 71 2.40 -6.53 -2.18
CA HIS A 71 1.71 -6.94 -0.97
C HIS A 71 0.22 -6.57 -0.97
N ALA A 72 -0.12 -5.39 -1.51
CA ALA A 72 -1.50 -4.97 -1.66
C ALA A 72 -2.27 -5.85 -2.64
N ARG A 73 -1.65 -6.24 -3.76
CA ARG A 73 -2.22 -7.21 -4.72
C ARG A 73 -2.42 -8.59 -4.11
N LEU A 74 -1.47 -9.06 -3.31
CA LEU A 74 -1.63 -10.31 -2.56
C LEU A 74 -2.79 -10.23 -1.56
N GLY A 75 -2.95 -9.11 -0.86
CA GLY A 75 -4.08 -8.88 0.03
C GLY A 75 -5.43 -8.90 -0.71
N MET A 76 -5.52 -8.28 -1.88
CA MET A 76 -6.71 -8.37 -2.74
C MET A 76 -6.99 -9.81 -3.18
N GLY A 77 -5.95 -10.57 -3.54
CA GLY A 77 -6.07 -12.00 -3.86
C GLY A 77 -6.60 -12.82 -2.68
N ALA A 78 -6.12 -12.56 -1.46
CA ALA A 78 -6.59 -13.23 -0.26
C ALA A 78 -8.08 -12.94 0.03
N LEU A 79 -8.54 -11.70 -0.20
CA LEU A 79 -9.95 -11.35 -0.10
C LEU A 79 -10.80 -12.08 -1.16
N ALA A 80 -10.32 -12.19 -2.39
CA ALA A 80 -11.01 -12.95 -3.44
C ALA A 80 -11.15 -14.44 -3.07
N VAL A 81 -10.11 -15.03 -2.46
CA VAL A 81 -10.18 -16.40 -1.93
C VAL A 81 -11.23 -16.52 -0.83
N LEU A 82 -11.30 -15.57 0.11
CA LEU A 82 -12.33 -15.59 1.16
C LEU A 82 -13.76 -15.52 0.58
N CYS A 83 -13.97 -14.71 -0.46
CA CYS A 83 -15.25 -14.67 -1.17
C CYS A 83 -15.55 -16.01 -1.85
N ALA A 84 -14.57 -16.64 -2.50
CA ALA A 84 -14.75 -17.96 -3.11
C ALA A 84 -15.04 -19.04 -2.07
N MET A 85 -14.39 -18.99 -0.90
CA MET A 85 -14.63 -19.90 0.22
C MET A 85 -16.09 -19.80 0.72
N ALA A 86 -16.65 -18.59 0.79
CA ALA A 86 -18.05 -18.38 1.13
C ALA A 86 -18.99 -19.04 0.10
N LEU A 87 -18.69 -18.91 -1.19
CA LEU A 87 -19.49 -19.53 -2.26
C LEU A 87 -19.42 -21.06 -2.27
N LEU A 88 -18.32 -21.63 -1.79
CA LEU A 88 -18.13 -23.08 -1.67
C LEU A 88 -18.81 -23.67 -0.41
N GLY A 89 -19.49 -22.86 0.40
CA GLY A 89 -20.18 -23.32 1.61
C GLY A 89 -19.24 -23.76 2.73
N LEU A 90 -18.03 -23.18 2.80
CA LEU A 90 -17.12 -23.46 3.90
C LEU A 90 -17.65 -22.90 5.22
N PRO A 91 -17.22 -23.48 6.37
CA PRO A 91 -17.71 -23.03 7.67
C PRO A 91 -17.49 -21.54 7.89
N VAL A 92 -18.54 -20.81 8.26
CA VAL A 92 -18.52 -19.34 8.40
C VAL A 92 -17.47 -18.87 9.40
N TRP A 93 -17.27 -19.61 10.49
CA TRP A 93 -16.21 -19.30 11.47
C TRP A 93 -14.82 -19.26 10.82
N SER A 94 -14.54 -20.14 9.84
CA SER A 94 -13.25 -20.18 9.13
C SER A 94 -13.07 -18.94 8.24
N ILE A 95 -14.16 -18.48 7.62
CA ILE A 95 -14.20 -17.26 6.82
C ILE A 95 -14.02 -16.03 7.73
N GLY A 96 -14.66 -16.01 8.91
CA GLY A 96 -14.49 -14.95 9.90
C GLY A 96 -13.05 -14.84 10.43
N VAL A 97 -12.41 -15.97 10.78
CA VAL A 97 -11.00 -15.99 11.23
C VAL A 97 -10.08 -15.54 10.09
N GLY A 98 -10.28 -16.06 8.88
CA GLY A 98 -9.52 -15.68 7.70
C GLY A 98 -9.65 -14.19 7.38
N GLY A 99 -10.86 -13.66 7.43
CA GLY A 99 -11.15 -12.23 7.24
C GLY A 99 -10.45 -11.35 8.26
N MET A 100 -10.47 -11.71 9.55
CA MET A 100 -9.73 -10.99 10.59
C MET A 100 -8.21 -11.03 10.37
N ALA A 101 -7.67 -12.19 9.97
CA ALA A 101 -6.24 -12.32 9.69
C ALA A 101 -5.82 -11.46 8.49
N VAL A 102 -6.60 -11.49 7.40
CA VAL A 102 -6.36 -10.67 6.20
C VAL A 102 -6.49 -9.19 6.53
N TRP A 103 -7.50 -8.79 7.31
CA TRP A 103 -7.65 -7.41 7.77
C TRP A 103 -6.45 -6.95 8.62
N LEU A 104 -5.98 -7.77 9.57
CA LEU A 104 -4.85 -7.43 10.42
C LEU A 104 -3.54 -7.30 9.60
N ALA A 105 -3.31 -8.19 8.65
CA ALA A 105 -2.16 -8.08 7.76
C ALA A 105 -2.26 -6.82 6.88
N SER A 106 -3.44 -6.57 6.32
CA SER A 106 -3.70 -5.43 5.44
C SER A 106 -3.57 -4.09 6.17
N SER A 107 -4.06 -3.99 7.40
CA SER A 107 -3.95 -2.77 8.23
C SER A 107 -2.51 -2.43 8.55
N ARG A 108 -1.67 -3.44 8.85
CA ARG A 108 -0.22 -3.24 9.03
C ARG A 108 0.46 -2.78 7.76
N LEU A 109 0.11 -3.37 6.62
CA LEU A 109 0.64 -2.95 5.31
C LEU A 109 0.25 -1.50 4.99
N ILE A 110 -1.01 -1.13 5.21
CA ILE A 110 -1.51 0.22 4.99
C ILE A 110 -0.81 1.21 5.92
N HIS A 111 -0.73 0.90 7.21
CA HIS A 111 -0.05 1.75 8.17
C HIS A 111 1.42 1.97 7.81
N GLY A 112 2.11 0.88 7.46
CA GLY A 112 3.48 0.93 6.95
C GLY A 112 3.59 1.85 5.73
N ALA A 113 2.77 1.62 4.70
CA ALA A 113 2.76 2.41 3.47
C ALA A 113 2.51 3.90 3.70
N LEU A 114 1.61 4.25 4.61
CA LEU A 114 1.27 5.63 4.94
C LEU A 114 2.35 6.32 5.77
N SER A 115 3.14 5.54 6.52
CA SER A 115 4.28 6.05 7.30
C SER A 115 5.53 6.30 6.43
N VAL A 116 5.58 5.77 5.20
CA VAL A 116 6.69 5.96 4.26
C VAL A 116 6.73 7.41 3.79
N PRO A 117 7.79 8.18 4.10
CA PRO A 117 8.00 9.50 3.52
C PRO A 117 8.04 9.44 2.00
N ARG A 118 7.36 10.40 1.36
CA ARG A 118 7.33 10.54 -0.09
C ARG A 118 7.67 11.96 -0.48
N TRP A 119 8.45 12.09 -1.53
CA TRP A 119 8.78 13.33 -2.20
C TRP A 119 8.26 13.26 -3.62
N ARG A 120 7.73 14.37 -4.12
CA ARG A 120 7.26 14.52 -5.49
C ARG A 120 7.97 15.71 -6.11
N THR A 121 8.25 15.63 -7.39
CA THR A 121 8.66 16.81 -8.16
C THR A 121 7.63 17.12 -9.23
N SER A 122 7.39 18.41 -9.44
CA SER A 122 6.51 18.94 -10.49
C SER A 122 7.21 19.02 -11.84
N GLU A 123 8.54 18.88 -11.85
CA GLU A 123 9.37 19.01 -13.03
C GLU A 123 9.63 17.66 -13.69
N PRO A 124 9.76 17.62 -15.03
CA PRO A 124 10.20 16.43 -15.72
C PRO A 124 11.64 16.12 -15.32
N PHE A 125 11.85 14.96 -14.70
CA PHE A 125 13.18 14.45 -14.41
C PHE A 125 13.62 13.53 -15.55
N ASP A 126 14.87 13.63 -16.00
CA ASP A 126 15.42 12.70 -16.97
C ASP A 126 16.16 11.57 -16.24
N ALA A 127 15.77 10.33 -16.51
CA ALA A 127 16.43 9.16 -15.95
C ALA A 127 17.88 9.01 -16.44
N SER A 128 18.27 9.68 -17.53
CA SER A 128 19.66 9.73 -18.01
C SER A 128 20.60 10.48 -17.06
N ASN A 129 20.06 11.37 -16.23
CA ASN A 129 20.82 12.14 -15.24
C ASN A 129 21.04 11.37 -13.92
N LEU A 130 20.52 10.14 -13.81
CA LEU A 130 20.75 9.33 -12.62
C LEU A 130 22.20 8.85 -12.57
N GLY A 131 22.87 9.13 -11.46
CA GLY A 131 24.21 8.60 -11.18
C GLY A 131 24.24 7.07 -11.19
N SER A 132 25.43 6.50 -11.39
CA SER A 132 25.65 5.04 -11.48
C SER A 132 25.23 4.24 -10.23
N GLU A 133 25.02 4.91 -9.11
CA GLU A 133 24.52 4.31 -7.87
C GLU A 133 23.02 3.96 -7.92
N TRP A 134 22.28 4.53 -8.87
CA TRP A 134 20.89 4.19 -9.11
C TRP A 134 20.78 2.93 -9.95
N HIS A 135 20.17 1.91 -9.36
CA HIS A 135 19.98 0.63 -10.00
C HIS A 135 18.56 0.54 -10.54
N ARG A 136 18.41 0.14 -11.81
CA ARG A 136 17.08 -0.10 -12.38
C ARG A 136 16.45 -1.33 -11.73
N GLN A 137 15.20 -1.23 -11.33
CA GLN A 137 14.45 -2.37 -10.81
C GLN A 137 14.02 -3.29 -11.98
N GLU A 138 14.43 -4.55 -11.95
CA GLU A 138 14.08 -5.53 -12.98
C GLU A 138 12.56 -5.77 -13.04
N GLY A 139 12.03 -5.95 -14.25
CA GLY A 139 10.61 -6.26 -14.48
C GLY A 139 9.62 -5.09 -14.34
N LEU A 140 10.07 -3.92 -13.89
CA LEU A 140 9.23 -2.72 -13.76
C LEU A 140 9.89 -1.55 -14.51
N SER A 141 9.33 -1.17 -15.66
CA SER A 141 9.84 -0.03 -16.42
C SER A 141 9.74 1.24 -15.57
N LYS A 142 10.76 2.11 -15.67
CA LYS A 142 10.79 3.45 -15.04
C LYS A 142 10.86 3.49 -13.50
N ARG A 143 11.41 2.44 -12.86
CA ARG A 143 11.71 2.44 -11.42
C ARG A 143 13.19 2.21 -11.16
N PHE A 144 13.74 3.01 -10.25
CA PHE A 144 15.15 3.00 -9.87
C PHE A 144 15.26 2.99 -8.36
N PHE A 145 16.21 2.23 -7.82
CA PHE A 145 16.47 2.18 -6.40
C PHE A 145 17.91 2.57 -6.08
N ARG A 146 18.09 3.21 -4.93
CA ARG A 146 19.40 3.50 -4.33
C ARG A 146 19.31 3.24 -2.83
N GLU A 147 20.40 2.76 -2.24
CA GLU A 147 20.49 2.56 -0.79
C GLU A 147 21.57 3.49 -0.22
N VAL A 148 21.20 4.26 0.81
CA VAL A 148 22.07 5.21 1.51
C VAL A 148 21.96 4.90 2.99
N LEU A 149 23.07 4.50 3.62
CA LEU A 149 23.16 4.20 5.06
C LEU A 149 22.05 3.24 5.56
N GLY A 150 21.75 2.19 4.78
CA GLY A 150 20.69 1.22 5.11
C GLY A 150 19.26 1.71 4.88
N THR A 151 19.08 2.92 4.34
CA THR A 151 17.79 3.47 3.91
C THR A 151 17.67 3.39 2.40
N ARG A 152 16.57 2.83 1.91
CA ARG A 152 16.29 2.65 0.49
C ARG A 152 15.40 3.77 -0.03
N GLY A 153 15.86 4.42 -1.10
CA GLY A 153 15.05 5.32 -1.92
C GLY A 153 14.59 4.58 -3.18
N LEU A 154 13.31 4.65 -3.49
CA LEU A 154 12.76 4.18 -4.76
C LEU A 154 12.21 5.38 -5.53
N LEU A 155 12.86 5.66 -6.66
CA LEU A 155 12.42 6.65 -7.62
C LEU A 155 11.52 5.98 -8.67
N SER A 156 10.31 6.49 -8.84
CA SER A 156 9.33 6.02 -9.81
C SER A 156 8.95 7.17 -10.76
N MET A 157 9.21 6.99 -12.05
CA MET A 157 8.97 8.00 -13.09
C MET A 157 7.61 7.71 -13.75
N GLY A 158 6.53 8.16 -13.12
CA GLY A 158 5.14 7.94 -13.57
C GLY A 158 4.60 9.08 -14.45
N GLU A 159 3.39 8.91 -14.98
CA GLU A 159 2.70 9.95 -15.76
C GLU A 159 2.35 11.20 -14.94
N GLY A 160 2.19 11.05 -13.63
CA GLY A 160 1.98 12.16 -12.69
C GLY A 160 3.26 12.82 -12.17
N GLY A 161 4.39 12.61 -12.85
CA GLY A 161 5.71 13.09 -12.45
C GLY A 161 6.54 12.06 -11.66
N PRO A 162 7.82 12.38 -11.39
CA PRO A 162 8.70 11.55 -10.57
C PRO A 162 8.32 11.59 -9.09
N TYR A 163 8.33 10.42 -8.46
CA TYR A 163 8.13 10.26 -7.03
C TYR A 163 9.29 9.49 -6.40
N LEU A 164 9.76 9.96 -5.25
CA LEU A 164 10.74 9.27 -4.42
C LEU A 164 10.05 8.80 -3.14
N ASP A 165 9.96 7.49 -2.95
CA ASP A 165 9.56 6.88 -1.68
C ASP A 165 10.81 6.48 -0.88
N VAL A 166 10.83 6.71 0.44
CA VAL A 166 12.00 6.45 1.30
C VAL A 166 11.65 5.46 2.42
N ILE A 167 12.37 4.35 2.54
CA ILE A 167 12.15 3.32 3.56
C ILE A 167 13.47 2.93 4.22
N GLY A 168 13.55 3.06 5.55
CA GLY A 168 14.74 2.63 6.27
C GLY A 168 14.68 2.87 7.79
N PRO A 169 15.73 2.48 8.50
CA PRO A 169 15.81 2.61 9.97
C PRO A 169 15.81 4.06 10.45
N GLY A 170 16.20 5.03 9.60
CA GLY A 170 16.26 6.47 9.93
C GLY A 170 15.17 7.32 9.25
N ASN A 171 13.93 6.81 9.18
CA ASN A 171 12.86 7.28 8.27
C ASN A 171 12.30 8.72 8.45
N SER A 172 13.10 9.70 8.85
CA SER A 172 12.69 11.10 8.93
C SER A 172 13.69 12.13 8.41
N ASP A 173 14.95 11.75 8.17
CA ASP A 173 16.02 12.75 8.03
C ASP A 173 16.62 12.82 6.61
N LEU A 174 16.45 11.79 5.78
CA LEU A 174 16.94 11.78 4.41
C LEU A 174 15.96 12.46 3.43
N THR A 175 16.52 13.33 2.61
CA THR A 175 15.89 14.16 1.58
C THR A 175 16.31 13.69 0.18
N PRO A 176 15.66 14.15 -0.89
CA PRO A 176 16.07 13.80 -2.26
C PRO A 176 17.53 14.14 -2.57
N VAL A 177 18.09 15.19 -1.92
CA VAL A 177 19.50 15.59 -2.05
C VAL A 177 20.44 14.50 -1.56
N ASP A 178 20.11 13.84 -0.45
CA ASP A 178 20.92 12.74 0.10
C ASP A 178 20.96 11.53 -0.86
N PHE A 179 19.96 11.43 -1.75
CA PHE A 179 19.91 10.45 -2.83
C PHE A 179 20.49 10.98 -4.15
N GLY A 180 21.14 12.15 -4.15
CA GLY A 180 21.80 12.75 -5.32
C GLY A 180 20.81 13.15 -6.42
N LEU A 181 19.60 13.58 -6.03
CA LEU A 181 18.55 14.01 -6.95
C LEU A 181 18.41 15.54 -7.04
N ASP A 182 19.31 16.28 -6.38
CA ASP A 182 19.67 17.64 -6.73
C ASP A 182 21.07 17.61 -7.34
N GLU A 183 21.24 18.27 -8.48
CA GLU A 183 22.56 18.62 -8.98
C GLU A 183 23.04 19.80 -8.16
N ASP A 184 24.20 19.66 -7.52
CA ASP A 184 24.93 20.80 -6.97
C ASP A 184 25.10 21.83 -8.10
N GLU A 185 24.53 23.02 -7.92
CA GLU A 185 25.12 24.21 -8.54
C GLU A 185 26.56 24.27 -7.99
N GLU A 186 27.55 24.13 -8.88
CA GLU A 186 28.99 24.31 -8.68
C GLU A 186 29.84 23.04 -8.52
N GLY A 187 30.47 22.65 -9.65
CA GLY A 187 31.58 21.71 -9.75
C GLY A 187 32.06 21.52 -11.18
#